data_AF-D9UGJ6-F1
#
_entry.id   AF-D9UGJ6-F1
#
_cell.length_a   1.000
_cell.length_b   1.000
_cell.length_c   1.000
_cell.angle_alpha   90.00
_cell.angle_beta   90.00
_cell.angle_gamma   90.00
#
_symmetry.space_group_name_H-M   'P 1'
#
loop_
_entity.id
_entity.type
_entity.pdbx_description
1 polymer ?
#
loop_
_entity_poly.entity_id
_entity_poly.type
_entity_poly.pdbx_seq_one_letter_code
_entity_poly.pdbx_strand_id
1 'polypeptide(L)'
;MHTWTAGSLSLDTLASLSRRRFARGAARTPLVRLTVPSGMTTSMGVDAVGVPEALARRVMGRLPRMGCVFADGGRWWWIVPSGSDVALEWPAPAHYAAGALVPDARREPRLVHQPSGKAPYTPPIPLYVTLCRLTDTLPPWSRSAPTED
;
A
#
# COMPACT_ATOMS: atom_id res chain seq x y z
N MET A 1 13.91 34.21 30.93
CA MET A 1 12.79 33.25 30.92
C MET A 1 12.54 32.85 29.48
N HIS A 2 13.05 31.69 29.03
CA HIS A 2 12.84 31.21 27.66
C HIS A 2 11.62 30.30 27.64
N THR A 3 10.53 30.77 27.03
CA THR A 3 9.32 30.00 26.80
C THR A 3 9.56 29.02 25.65
N TRP A 4 9.55 27.72 25.96
CA TRP A 4 9.53 26.66 24.95
C TRP A 4 8.12 26.56 24.37
N THR A 5 7.96 26.81 23.07
CA THR A 5 6.75 26.44 22.33
C THR A 5 6.85 24.95 21.98
N ALA A 6 6.00 24.13 22.59
CA ALA A 6 5.82 22.74 22.19
C ALA A 6 5.17 22.72 20.79
N GLY A 7 5.93 22.29 19.78
CA GLY A 7 5.41 22.14 18.42
C GLY A 7 4.33 21.06 18.37
N SER A 8 3.12 21.44 17.93
CA SER A 8 2.05 20.49 17.62
C SER A 8 2.49 19.60 16.45
N LEU A 9 2.46 18.28 16.64
CA LEU A 9 2.77 17.31 15.60
C LEU A 9 1.52 17.01 14.78
N SER A 10 1.64 17.08 13.45
CA SER A 10 0.55 16.68 12.55
C SER A 10 0.14 15.22 12.76
N LEU A 11 -1.15 14.92 12.57
CA LEU A 11 -1.72 13.58 12.66
C LEU A 11 -1.04 12.59 11.70
N ASP A 12 -0.64 13.03 10.50
CA ASP A 12 0.11 12.21 9.55
C ASP A 12 1.47 11.79 10.10
N THR A 13 2.15 12.70 10.81
CA THR A 13 3.42 12.43 11.47
C THR A 13 3.23 11.41 12.59
N LEU A 14 2.17 11.57 13.40
CA LEU A 14 1.85 10.65 14.48
C LEU A 14 1.47 9.26 13.98
N ALA A 15 0.66 9.18 12.92
CA ALA A 15 0.31 7.92 12.25
C ALA A 15 1.55 7.26 11.61
N SER A 16 2.46 8.04 11.03
CA SER A 16 3.72 7.50 10.49
C SER A 16 4.65 6.94 11.58
N LEU A 17 4.69 7.59 12.75
CA LEU A 17 5.51 7.18 13.89
C LEU A 17 4.96 5.94 14.58
N SER A 18 3.64 5.85 14.74
CA SER A 18 2.99 4.66 15.30
C SER A 18 3.24 3.43 14.41
N ARG A 19 3.03 3.57 13.09
CA ARG A 19 3.33 2.51 12.09
C ARG A 19 4.79 2.05 12.14
N ARG A 20 5.75 2.97 12.23
CA ARG A 20 7.17 2.62 12.41
C ARG A 20 7.45 1.84 13.69
N ARG A 21 6.67 2.08 14.75
CA ARG A 21 6.85 1.38 16.04
C ARG A 21 6.32 -0.06 15.97
N PHE A 22 5.18 -0.29 15.33
CA PHE A 22 4.64 -1.64 15.12
C PHE A 22 5.51 -2.49 14.19
N ALA A 23 6.14 -1.89 13.18
CA ALA A 23 7.09 -2.59 12.30
C ALA A 23 8.38 -3.08 13.01
N ARG A 24 8.74 -2.52 14.18
CA ARG A 24 9.95 -2.93 14.93
C ARG A 24 9.79 -4.24 15.72
N GLY A 25 8.58 -4.77 15.87
CA GLY A 25 8.30 -5.98 16.66
C GLY A 25 8.46 -7.30 15.89
N ALA A 26 8.50 -7.28 14.56
CA ALA A 26 8.81 -8.44 13.73
C ALA A 26 10.33 -8.52 13.54
N ALA A 27 10.91 -9.73 13.59
CA ALA A 27 12.31 -9.98 13.28
C ALA A 27 12.73 -9.14 12.06
N ARG A 28 13.81 -8.35 12.19
CA ARG A 28 14.29 -7.37 11.19
C ARG A 28 14.69 -8.07 9.89
N THR A 29 13.69 -8.47 9.12
CA THR A 29 13.88 -8.81 7.72
C THR A 29 14.40 -7.54 7.07
N PRO A 30 15.51 -7.59 6.32
CA PRO A 30 15.95 -6.43 5.56
C PRO A 30 14.79 -5.91 4.71
N LEU A 31 14.75 -4.60 4.45
CA LEU A 31 13.71 -3.97 3.64
C LEU A 31 14.35 -3.39 2.39
N VAL A 32 13.70 -3.57 1.25
CA VAL A 32 14.06 -2.94 -0.01
C VAL A 32 13.00 -1.92 -0.40
N ARG A 33 13.41 -0.79 -0.97
CA ARG A 33 12.49 0.21 -1.50
C ARG A 33 12.20 -0.10 -2.95
N LEU A 34 10.92 -0.19 -3.33
CA LEU A 34 10.54 -0.25 -4.74
C LEU A 34 10.81 1.10 -5.41
N THR A 35 11.61 1.08 -6.48
CA THR A 35 12.00 2.29 -7.21
C THR A 35 11.10 2.45 -8.43
N VAL A 36 10.34 3.55 -8.46
CA VAL A 36 9.51 3.92 -9.62
C VAL A 36 10.42 4.18 -10.83
N PRO A 37 10.06 3.72 -12.06
CA PRO A 37 10.84 3.99 -13.25
C PRO A 37 11.08 5.48 -13.49
N SER A 38 12.22 5.80 -14.13
CA SER A 38 12.56 7.17 -14.50
C SER A 38 11.51 7.78 -15.45
N GLY A 39 11.33 9.10 -15.36
CA GLY A 39 10.38 9.85 -16.20
C GLY A 39 8.93 9.88 -15.67
N MET A 40 8.65 9.21 -14.54
CA MET A 40 7.35 9.28 -13.86
C MET A 40 7.28 10.40 -12.81
N THR A 41 6.06 10.82 -12.47
CA THR A 41 5.79 11.91 -11.53
C THR A 41 5.22 11.37 -10.21
N THR A 42 5.93 11.62 -9.11
CA THR A 42 5.62 11.07 -7.77
C THR A 42 5.14 12.12 -6.76
N SER A 43 4.34 13.11 -7.19
CA SER A 43 3.91 14.25 -6.35
C SER A 43 3.09 13.89 -5.11
N MET A 44 2.46 12.73 -5.06
CA MET A 44 1.62 12.25 -3.95
C MET A 44 2.34 11.26 -3.00
N GLY A 45 3.68 11.17 -3.09
CA GLY A 45 4.44 10.16 -2.35
C GLY A 45 4.23 8.73 -2.89
N VAL A 46 5.04 7.78 -2.44
CA VAL A 46 5.06 6.41 -2.98
C VAL A 46 4.95 5.41 -1.85
N ASP A 47 3.80 4.74 -1.77
CA ASP A 47 3.57 3.56 -0.94
C ASP A 47 3.25 2.36 -1.85
N ALA A 48 3.11 1.16 -1.27
CA ALA A 48 2.78 -0.03 -2.04
C ALA A 48 1.76 -0.92 -1.33
N VAL A 49 0.98 -1.67 -2.11
CA VAL A 49 0.08 -2.72 -1.62
C VAL A 49 0.48 -4.04 -2.25
N GLY A 50 0.82 -5.02 -1.41
CA GLY A 50 1.33 -6.33 -1.82
C GLY A 50 0.36 -7.46 -1.57
N VAL A 51 0.20 -8.37 -2.52
CA VAL A 51 -0.56 -9.63 -2.34
C VAL A 51 0.22 -10.83 -2.87
N PRO A 52 -0.09 -12.06 -2.43
CA PRO A 52 0.47 -13.27 -3.02
C PRO A 52 0.24 -13.35 -4.53
N GLU A 53 1.20 -13.89 -5.27
CA GLU A 53 1.23 -13.91 -6.74
C GLU A 53 -0.04 -14.53 -7.37
N ALA A 54 -0.57 -15.60 -6.79
CA ALA A 54 -1.81 -16.23 -7.30
C ALA A 54 -3.01 -15.26 -7.25
N LEU A 55 -3.15 -14.49 -6.16
CA LEU A 55 -4.15 -13.44 -6.05
C LEU A 55 -3.81 -12.27 -6.98
N ALA A 56 -2.53 -11.92 -7.09
CA ALA A 56 -2.07 -10.82 -7.92
C ALA A 56 -2.47 -10.97 -9.39
N ARG A 57 -2.29 -12.16 -9.96
CA ARG A 57 -2.69 -12.47 -11.34
C ARG A 57 -4.20 -12.30 -11.55
N ARG A 58 -5.02 -12.62 -10.54
CA ARG A 58 -6.49 -12.41 -10.59
C ARG A 58 -6.87 -10.93 -10.51
N VAL A 59 -6.10 -10.11 -9.79
CA VAL A 59 -6.28 -8.65 -9.68
C VAL A 59 -5.95 -7.97 -11.01
N MET A 60 -4.84 -8.33 -11.64
CA MET A 60 -4.41 -7.77 -12.94
C MET A 60 -5.49 -7.87 -14.01
N GLY A 61 -6.23 -8.98 -14.06
CA GLY A 61 -7.31 -9.19 -15.03
C GLY A 61 -8.63 -8.48 -14.71
N ARG A 62 -8.74 -7.76 -13.58
CA ARG A 62 -9.97 -7.10 -13.13
C ARG A 62 -9.85 -5.60 -12.96
N LEU A 63 -8.63 -5.06 -12.86
CA LEU A 63 -8.44 -3.63 -12.67
C LEU A 63 -8.63 -2.87 -13.99
N PRO A 64 -9.48 -1.82 -14.02
CA PRO A 64 -9.67 -1.02 -15.23
C PRO A 64 -8.44 -0.19 -15.58
N ARG A 65 -7.64 0.16 -14.56
CA ARG A 65 -6.40 0.92 -14.71
C ARG A 65 -5.41 0.51 -13.64
N MET A 66 -4.14 0.36 -14.03
CA MET A 66 -3.04 -0.04 -13.14
C MET A 66 -1.88 0.93 -13.30
N GLY A 67 -1.25 1.28 -12.17
CA GLY A 67 0.04 1.94 -12.12
C GLY A 67 1.18 0.92 -12.16
N CYS A 68 2.37 1.29 -11.68
CA CYS A 68 3.50 0.37 -11.64
C CYS A 68 3.21 -0.84 -10.75
N VAL A 69 3.58 -2.03 -11.22
CA VAL A 69 3.47 -3.28 -10.48
C VAL A 69 4.82 -3.98 -10.48
N PHE A 70 5.28 -4.40 -9.30
CA PHE A 70 6.52 -5.13 -9.11
C PHE A 70 6.24 -6.55 -8.62
N ALA A 71 6.93 -7.55 -9.15
CA ALA A 71 6.91 -8.92 -8.65
C ALA A 71 8.15 -9.19 -7.80
N ASP A 72 7.95 -9.80 -6.64
CA ASP A 72 8.94 -9.93 -5.59
C ASP A 72 8.68 -11.15 -4.71
N GLY A 73 9.54 -12.18 -4.79
CA GLY A 73 9.50 -13.32 -3.85
C GLY A 73 8.15 -14.04 -3.70
N GLY A 74 7.31 -14.07 -4.73
CA GLY A 74 5.96 -14.67 -4.68
C GLY A 74 4.86 -13.71 -4.22
N ARG A 75 5.15 -12.42 -4.05
CA ARG A 75 4.19 -11.33 -3.88
C ARG A 75 4.33 -10.33 -5.02
N TRP A 76 3.22 -9.70 -5.41
CA TRP A 76 3.26 -8.57 -6.34
C TRP A 76 2.78 -7.33 -5.62
N TRP A 77 3.39 -6.20 -5.94
CA TRP A 77 3.24 -4.92 -5.27
C TRP A 77 2.78 -3.85 -6.25
N TRP A 78 1.61 -3.26 -6.02
CA TRP A 78 1.12 -2.10 -6.76
C TRP A 78 1.62 -0.83 -6.08
N ILE A 79 2.18 0.09 -6.87
CA ILE A 79 2.45 1.44 -6.39
C ILE A 79 1.13 2.20 -6.21
N VAL A 80 0.96 2.80 -5.04
CA VAL A 80 -0.19 3.64 -4.66
C VAL A 80 0.32 4.96 -4.07
N PRO A 81 -0.51 6.03 -4.05
CA PRO A 81 -0.15 7.26 -3.36
C PRO A 81 0.12 7.01 -1.87
N SER A 82 1.02 7.78 -1.26
CA SER A 82 1.23 7.68 0.18
C SER A 82 -0.04 7.99 0.97
N GLY A 83 -0.26 7.27 2.06
CA GLY A 83 -1.49 7.38 2.86
C GLY A 83 -2.70 6.66 2.28
N SER A 84 -2.52 5.76 1.30
CA SER A 84 -3.63 4.93 0.79
C SER A 84 -4.11 3.87 1.81
N ASP A 85 -3.53 3.78 3.00
CA ASP A 85 -4.08 3.05 4.14
C ASP A 85 -5.11 3.86 4.95
N VAL A 86 -5.22 5.17 4.70
CA VAL A 86 -6.23 6.01 5.35
C VAL A 86 -7.61 5.60 4.86
N ALA A 87 -8.46 5.17 5.79
CA ALA A 87 -9.83 4.68 5.56
C ALA A 87 -9.96 3.42 4.70
N LEU A 88 -8.85 2.79 4.28
CA LEU A 88 -8.86 1.53 3.53
C LEU A 88 -8.24 0.41 4.38
N GLU A 89 -9.10 -0.35 5.06
CA GLU A 89 -8.71 -1.57 5.80
C GLU A 89 -8.39 -2.69 4.81
N TRP A 90 -7.17 -2.68 4.23
CA TRP A 90 -6.73 -3.65 3.22
C TRP A 90 -7.00 -5.10 3.67
N PRO A 91 -7.78 -5.89 2.90
CA PRO A 91 -8.20 -7.21 3.32
C PRO A 91 -7.02 -8.19 3.31
N ALA A 92 -6.99 -9.14 4.25
CA ALA A 92 -6.02 -10.23 4.18
C ALA A 92 -6.22 -11.03 2.87
N PRO A 93 -5.15 -11.45 2.18
CA PRO A 93 -3.73 -11.43 2.56
C PRO A 93 -2.94 -10.20 2.05
N ALA A 94 -3.60 -9.07 1.75
CA ALA A 94 -2.94 -7.85 1.33
C ALA A 94 -2.09 -7.23 2.43
N HIS A 95 -0.97 -6.62 2.04
CA HIS A 95 -0.03 -5.97 2.94
C HIS A 95 0.26 -4.55 2.44
N TYR A 96 0.03 -3.57 3.29
CA TYR A 96 0.38 -2.18 3.02
C TYR A 96 1.85 -1.91 3.38
N ALA A 97 2.60 -1.30 2.48
CA ALA A 97 4.02 -0.98 2.63
C ALA A 97 4.22 0.54 2.47
N ALA A 98 4.26 1.24 3.61
CA ALA A 98 4.54 2.68 3.65
C ALA A 98 5.94 2.99 3.11
N GLY A 99 6.06 4.04 2.30
CA GLY A 99 7.30 4.41 1.60
C GLY A 99 7.75 3.40 0.55
N ALA A 100 6.87 2.46 0.17
CA ALA A 100 7.14 1.32 -0.68
C ALA A 100 8.34 0.47 -0.20
N LEU A 101 8.48 0.37 1.12
CA LEU A 101 9.46 -0.49 1.80
C LEU A 101 8.86 -1.89 1.95
N VAL A 102 9.35 -2.83 1.16
CA VAL A 102 8.87 -4.21 1.14
C VAL A 102 9.92 -5.13 1.78
N PRO A 103 9.53 -6.29 2.35
CA PRO A 103 10.49 -7.28 2.82
C PRO A 103 11.47 -7.61 1.70
N ASP A 104 12.77 -7.51 2.00
CA ASP A 104 13.85 -7.81 1.07
C ASP A 104 13.71 -9.25 0.61
N ALA A 105 13.42 -9.42 -0.68
CA ALA A 105 13.43 -10.73 -1.26
C ALA A 105 14.86 -11.13 -1.61
N ARG A 106 15.07 -12.44 -1.70
CA ARG A 106 16.33 -13.02 -2.18
C ARG A 106 16.73 -12.56 -3.60
N ARG A 107 15.86 -11.82 -4.31
CA ARG A 107 16.04 -11.32 -5.67
C ARG A 107 15.49 -9.90 -5.77
N GLU A 108 16.07 -9.11 -6.65
CA GLU A 108 15.59 -7.75 -6.93
C GLU A 108 14.13 -7.77 -7.42
N PRO A 109 13.25 -6.90 -6.87
CA PRO A 109 11.88 -6.76 -7.33
C PRO A 109 11.82 -6.40 -8.82
N ARG A 110 11.10 -7.19 -9.62
CA ARG A 110 11.01 -7.00 -11.07
C ARG A 110 9.77 -6.19 -11.44
N LEU A 111 9.91 -5.12 -12.21
CA LEU A 111 8.77 -4.43 -12.80
C LEU A 111 8.03 -5.36 -13.79
N VAL A 112 6.75 -5.63 -13.55
CA VAL A 112 5.91 -6.50 -14.39
C VAL A 112 4.81 -5.74 -15.12
N HIS A 113 4.50 -4.51 -14.69
CA HIS A 113 3.62 -3.61 -15.42
C HIS A 113 4.06 -2.17 -15.21
N GLN A 114 4.09 -1.41 -16.31
CA GLN A 114 4.34 0.02 -16.35
C GLN A 114 3.15 0.71 -17.04
N PRO A 115 2.53 1.74 -16.42
CA PRO A 115 1.47 2.50 -17.08
C PRO A 115 2.02 3.29 -18.27
N SER A 116 1.17 3.58 -19.26
CA SER A 116 1.51 4.44 -20.41
C SER A 116 1.64 5.92 -20.04
N GLY A 117 0.94 6.37 -18.99
CA GLY A 117 1.02 7.73 -18.48
C GLY A 117 2.19 7.96 -17.52
N LYS A 118 2.40 9.23 -17.13
CA LYS A 118 3.47 9.62 -16.21
C LYS A 118 3.20 9.30 -14.73
N ALA A 119 1.94 9.07 -14.36
CA ALA A 119 1.59 8.76 -12.97
C ALA A 119 1.81 7.27 -12.68
N PRO A 120 2.64 6.92 -11.68
CA PRO A 120 2.96 5.52 -11.38
C PRO A 120 1.85 4.81 -10.60
N TYR A 121 0.75 5.50 -10.28
CA TYR A 121 -0.19 5.06 -9.27
C TYR A 121 -1.31 4.20 -9.81
N THR A 122 -1.55 3.11 -9.11
CA THR A 122 -2.80 2.36 -9.19
C THR A 122 -3.84 3.11 -8.34
N PRO A 123 -5.03 3.41 -8.88
CA PRO A 123 -6.09 4.04 -8.10
C PRO A 123 -6.44 3.17 -6.87
N PRO A 124 -6.29 3.68 -5.63
CA PRO A 124 -6.37 2.84 -4.44
C PRO A 124 -7.78 2.31 -4.16
N ILE A 125 -8.83 3.10 -4.43
CA ILE A 125 -10.22 2.67 -4.23
C ILE A 125 -10.58 1.49 -5.17
N PRO A 126 -10.36 1.56 -6.50
CA PRO A 126 -10.54 0.40 -7.37
C PRO A 126 -9.72 -0.83 -6.97
N LEU A 127 -8.46 -0.64 -6.54
CA LEU A 127 -7.62 -1.74 -6.06
C LEU A 127 -8.23 -2.39 -4.81
N TYR A 128 -8.63 -1.58 -3.84
CA TYR A 128 -9.24 -2.01 -2.59
C TYR A 128 -10.53 -2.83 -2.82
N VAL A 129 -11.48 -2.28 -3.58
CA VAL A 129 -12.75 -2.95 -3.89
C VAL A 129 -12.52 -4.26 -4.64
N THR A 130 -11.53 -4.29 -5.55
CA THR A 130 -11.16 -5.51 -6.28
C THR A 130 -10.61 -6.57 -5.34
N LEU A 131 -9.73 -6.19 -4.41
CA LEU A 131 -9.18 -7.10 -3.42
C LEU A 131 -10.28 -7.64 -2.50
N CYS A 132 -11.12 -6.77 -1.93
CA CYS A 132 -12.26 -7.17 -1.10
C CYS A 132 -13.14 -8.21 -1.79
N ARG A 133 -13.49 -8.00 -3.07
CA ARG A 133 -14.28 -8.96 -3.85
C ARG A 133 -13.56 -10.29 -4.10
N LEU A 134 -12.24 -10.29 -4.24
CA LEU A 134 -11.47 -11.51 -4.52
C LEU A 134 -11.14 -12.33 -3.27
N THR A 135 -11.20 -11.70 -2.11
CA THR A 135 -10.94 -12.28 -0.79
C THR A 135 -12.22 -12.45 0.04
N ASP A 136 -13.39 -12.29 -0.59
CA ASP A 136 -14.71 -12.38 0.06
C ASP A 136 -14.80 -11.55 1.36
N THR A 137 -14.15 -10.39 1.36
CA THR A 137 -14.09 -9.48 2.51
C THR A 137 -15.01 -8.29 2.30
N LEU A 138 -15.94 -8.05 3.21
CA LEU A 138 -16.83 -6.89 3.17
C LEU A 138 -16.08 -5.63 3.64
N PRO A 139 -16.06 -4.55 2.85
CA PRO A 139 -15.60 -3.26 3.32
C PRO A 139 -16.36 -2.79 4.58
N PRO A 140 -15.71 -2.07 5.51
CA PRO A 140 -16.35 -1.64 6.76
C PRO A 140 -17.66 -0.86 6.54
N TRP A 141 -17.68 0.00 5.51
CA TRP A 141 -18.83 0.83 5.12
C TRP A 141 -19.95 0.05 4.41
N SER A 142 -19.77 -1.24 4.16
CA SER A 142 -20.81 -2.13 3.60
C SER A 142 -21.43 -3.06 4.64
N ARG A 143 -20.91 -3.07 5.88
CA ARG A 143 -21.51 -3.81 7.00
C ARG A 143 -22.74 -3.02 7.45
N SER A 144 -23.94 -3.63 7.38
CA SER A 144 -25.14 -3.02 7.94
C SER A 144 -24.94 -2.72 9.43
N ALA A 145 -25.48 -1.59 9.89
CA ALA A 145 -25.56 -1.33 11.33
C ALA A 145 -26.33 -2.49 12.00
N PRO A 146 -25.92 -2.98 13.18
CA PRO A 146 -26.73 -3.93 13.92
C PRO A 146 -28.12 -3.33 14.11
N THR A 147 -29.13 -4.09 13.75
CA THR A 147 -30.52 -3.74 14.05
C THR A 147 -30.66 -3.71 15.57
N GLU A 148 -30.86 -2.52 16.15
CA GLU A 148 -31.26 -2.39 17.55
C GLU A 148 -32.70 -2.92 17.67
N ASP A 149 -32.86 -4.06 18.35
CA ASP A 149 -34.14 -4.56 18.88
C ASP A 149 -34.35 -4.06 20.32
#